data_AF-A0A521H4J6-F1
#
_entry.id   AF-A0A521H4J6-F1
#
_cell.length_a   1.000
_cell.length_b   1.000
_cell.length_c   1.000
_cell.angle_alpha   90.00
_cell.angle_beta   90.00
_cell.angle_gamma   90.00
#
_symmetry.space_group_name_H-M   'P 1'
#
loop_
_entity.id
_entity.type
_entity.pdbx_description
1 polymer ?
#
loop_
_entity_poly.entity_id
_entity_poly.type
_entity_poly.pdbx_seq_one_letter_code
_entity_poly.pdbx_strand_id
1 'polypeptide(L)'
;MQKIIFLGIFFCFSINLRAQTTFQKIYSLQSNPGLSGLVVTANNGYAMAGFVDFQSWFIKLDPLGQVLISKMLETPDGDSIRSIENCNDGGFILSGDGRAGPQQYNLNLCKLDSMGNISWTKSFGNSDADFATTAKQVNDGGFIACGRTNLQGGRTYVVKTDANGNLQWTKSYADTLQSFSSNFPRDIIQTSDQGFLICGNINRGPSDIDAFLIKTNSIGEIIWNRIYENPEWNSFEKIQISSDGNYALCGWVDGIADSIDGRNMSLIKVDPSGNILWSKAYEKAGVDFASNIDISSDNGYILCGLADANSAAKCVILKTDSSGNMIWNKGFPMFISFPTGNIVRSTPDNGYVIGSIYTPSFPQKIFLGKTDSSGDGNNCSQSIVSFTESSVSFTYTSGFITGTNDSTENFNLSTSALTPAVNTICFTNNIESLSGRSPINLFPNPVSLKTCYDIIHGTACQVVSANGSRVYFEKKILDSHVELDLSSLTAGIYFLLTERGFSKIVKE
;
A
#
# COMPACT_ATOMS: atom_id res chain seq x y z
N MET A 1 -53.41 48.19 24.17
CA MET A 1 -52.51 48.13 23.01
C MET A 1 -51.36 47.19 23.38
N GLN A 2 -51.26 46.01 22.76
CA GLN A 2 -50.23 45.02 23.12
C GLN A 2 -48.87 45.41 22.50
N LYS A 3 -47.79 45.24 23.25
CA LYS A 3 -46.42 45.28 22.70
C LYS A 3 -46.00 43.85 22.38
N ILE A 4 -45.82 43.54 21.10
CA ILE A 4 -45.22 42.28 20.65
C ILE A 4 -43.70 42.39 20.82
N ILE A 5 -43.11 41.46 21.56
CA ILE A 5 -41.65 41.34 21.69
C ILE A 5 -41.19 40.30 20.68
N PHE A 6 -40.47 40.73 19.65
CA PHE A 6 -39.81 39.82 18.71
C PHE A 6 -38.52 39.28 19.33
N LEU A 7 -38.55 38.02 19.78
CA LEU A 7 -37.36 37.32 20.29
C LEU A 7 -36.65 36.61 19.12
N GLY A 8 -35.63 37.26 18.56
CA GLY A 8 -34.85 36.71 17.45
C GLY A 8 -33.95 35.55 17.89
N ILE A 9 -34.38 34.31 17.64
CA ILE A 9 -33.57 33.11 17.89
C ILE A 9 -32.52 32.97 16.78
N PHE A 10 -31.30 33.42 17.04
CA PHE A 10 -30.15 33.12 16.18
C PHE A 10 -29.75 31.65 16.34
N PHE A 11 -30.11 30.82 15.35
CA PHE A 11 -29.51 29.51 15.18
C PHE A 11 -28.06 29.66 14.69
N CYS A 12 -27.11 29.66 15.63
CA CYS A 12 -25.71 29.44 15.31
C CYS A 12 -25.51 28.02 14.78
N PHE A 13 -25.60 27.85 13.46
CA PHE A 13 -25.02 26.69 12.80
C PHE A 13 -23.51 26.69 13.06
N SER A 14 -23.06 25.82 13.96
CA SER A 14 -21.65 25.56 14.22
C SER A 14 -21.04 24.79 13.05
N ILE A 15 -20.75 25.50 11.96
CA ILE A 15 -19.98 24.97 10.84
C ILE A 15 -18.66 24.46 11.42
N ASN A 16 -18.52 23.13 11.48
CA ASN A 16 -17.33 22.48 12.01
C ASN A 16 -16.22 22.55 10.95
N LEU A 17 -15.67 23.76 10.78
CA LEU A 17 -14.43 24.04 10.05
C LEU A 17 -13.26 23.42 10.82
N ARG A 18 -13.18 22.08 10.80
CA ARG A 18 -11.93 21.38 11.07
C ARG A 18 -10.93 21.85 10.02
N ALA A 19 -9.80 22.37 10.47
CA ALA A 19 -8.72 22.73 9.56
C ALA A 19 -8.30 21.48 8.78
N GLN A 20 -8.48 21.52 7.46
CA GLN A 20 -8.01 20.45 6.58
C GLN A 20 -6.50 20.33 6.73
N THR A 21 -6.02 19.16 7.15
CA THR A 21 -4.58 18.93 7.26
C THR A 21 -4.06 18.52 5.89
N THR A 22 -2.93 19.10 5.48
CA THR A 22 -2.22 18.76 4.24
C THR A 22 -0.79 18.35 4.55
N PHE A 23 -0.29 17.28 3.94
CA PHE A 23 1.12 16.85 4.09
C PHE A 23 1.63 16.18 2.81
N GLN A 24 2.96 16.08 2.67
CA GLN A 24 3.61 15.25 1.67
C GLN A 24 4.70 14.42 2.34
N LYS A 25 4.60 13.09 2.27
CA LYS A 25 5.52 12.16 2.95
C LYS A 25 6.05 11.11 1.99
N ILE A 26 7.33 10.79 2.14
CA ILE A 26 8.04 9.83 1.29
C ILE A 26 8.59 8.73 2.20
N TYR A 27 8.06 7.51 2.09
CA TYR A 27 8.47 6.37 2.88
C TYR A 27 9.48 5.53 2.09
N SER A 28 10.64 5.27 2.68
CA SER A 28 11.72 4.50 2.04
C SER A 28 11.81 3.11 2.66
N LEU A 29 11.67 2.06 1.86
CA LEU A 29 11.98 0.67 2.20
C LEU A 29 13.41 0.32 1.69
N GLN A 30 13.93 -0.87 2.00
CA GLN A 30 15.30 -1.26 1.61
C GLN A 30 15.50 -1.36 0.09
N SER A 31 14.55 -2.02 -0.58
CA SER A 31 14.51 -2.21 -2.03
C SER A 31 13.28 -1.53 -2.63
N ASN A 32 13.12 -1.61 -3.95
CA ASN A 32 12.03 -0.98 -4.70
C ASN A 32 10.65 -1.53 -4.27
N PRO A 33 9.77 -0.74 -3.65
CA PRO A 33 8.47 -1.24 -3.21
C PRO A 33 7.41 -1.02 -4.29
N GLY A 34 6.57 -2.04 -4.52
CA GLY A 34 5.27 -1.87 -5.17
C GLY A 34 4.23 -1.43 -4.15
N LEU A 35 3.41 -0.44 -4.48
CA LEU A 35 2.22 -0.04 -3.71
C LEU A 35 0.99 -0.67 -4.37
N SER A 36 0.27 -1.47 -3.60
CA SER A 36 -0.89 -2.24 -4.10
C SER A 36 -2.23 -1.75 -3.54
N GLY A 37 -2.21 -0.95 -2.48
CA GLY A 37 -3.43 -0.48 -1.85
C GLY A 37 -3.21 0.64 -0.84
N LEU A 38 -4.18 1.57 -0.77
CA LEU A 38 -4.29 2.65 0.21
C LEU A 38 -5.75 2.80 0.63
N VAL A 39 -6.00 2.83 1.94
CA VAL A 39 -7.33 3.05 2.56
C VAL A 39 -7.27 4.16 3.60
N VAL A 40 -8.38 4.88 3.76
CA VAL A 40 -8.63 5.75 4.93
C VAL A 40 -9.30 4.90 6.01
N THR A 41 -8.74 4.90 7.22
CA THR A 41 -9.23 4.12 8.37
C THR A 41 -10.35 4.86 9.10
N ALA A 42 -11.17 4.14 9.88
CA ALA A 42 -12.25 4.73 10.70
C ALA A 42 -11.78 5.83 11.68
N ASN A 43 -10.49 5.83 12.08
CA ASN A 43 -9.91 6.85 12.95
C ASN A 43 -9.35 8.07 12.20
N ASN A 44 -9.65 8.21 10.89
CA ASN A 44 -9.11 9.23 9.96
C ASN A 44 -7.60 9.12 9.68
N GLY A 45 -6.91 8.11 10.23
CA GLY A 45 -5.58 7.70 9.79
C GLY A 45 -5.63 6.87 8.51
N TYR A 46 -4.49 6.37 8.04
CA TYR A 46 -4.40 5.67 6.75
C TYR A 46 -3.81 4.26 6.94
N ALA A 47 -4.07 3.35 6.02
CA ALA A 47 -3.31 2.11 5.90
C ALA A 47 -2.92 1.83 4.45
N MET A 48 -1.71 1.33 4.25
CA MET A 48 -1.14 0.99 2.96
C MET A 48 -0.59 -0.44 2.99
N ALA A 49 -0.67 -1.13 1.85
CA ALA A 49 -0.06 -2.44 1.68
C ALA A 49 0.52 -2.59 0.26
N GLY A 50 1.48 -3.50 0.14
CA GLY A 50 2.18 -3.75 -1.11
C GLY A 50 3.21 -4.86 -0.96
N PHE A 51 4.21 -4.86 -1.84
CA PHE A 51 5.29 -5.85 -1.84
C PHE A 51 6.66 -5.18 -2.07
N VAL A 52 7.73 -5.87 -1.68
CA VAL A 52 9.13 -5.54 -1.96
C VAL A 52 9.92 -6.85 -2.00
N ASP A 53 10.68 -7.11 -3.07
CA ASP A 53 11.47 -8.35 -3.26
C ASP A 53 10.70 -9.65 -2.95
N PHE A 54 9.46 -9.76 -3.47
CA PHE A 54 8.49 -10.84 -3.23
C PHE A 54 7.95 -10.99 -1.79
N GLN A 55 8.35 -10.12 -0.87
CA GLN A 55 7.79 -10.06 0.49
C GLN A 55 6.68 -9.02 0.59
N SER A 56 5.57 -9.40 1.20
CA SER A 56 4.42 -8.53 1.46
C SER A 56 4.71 -7.55 2.61
N TRP A 57 4.27 -6.29 2.51
CA TRP A 57 4.43 -5.28 3.58
C TRP A 57 3.11 -4.57 3.91
N PHE A 58 3.00 -4.09 5.16
CA PHE A 58 1.88 -3.31 5.67
C PHE A 58 2.34 -2.13 6.53
N ILE A 59 1.74 -0.95 6.30
CA ILE A 59 1.99 0.28 7.05
C ILE A 59 0.65 0.88 7.49
N LYS A 60 0.50 1.18 8.79
CA LYS A 60 -0.62 1.94 9.36
C LYS A 60 -0.12 3.29 9.87
N LEU A 61 -0.88 4.34 9.57
CA LEU A 61 -0.54 5.74 9.81
C LEU A 61 -1.62 6.46 10.64
N ASP A 62 -1.22 7.50 11.36
CA ASP A 62 -2.13 8.48 11.98
C ASP A 62 -2.73 9.45 10.93
N PRO A 63 -3.69 10.33 11.29
CA PRO A 63 -4.28 11.31 10.37
C PRO A 63 -3.29 12.32 9.78
N LEU A 64 -2.12 12.49 10.41
CA LEU A 64 -1.01 13.35 9.99
C LEU A 64 0.03 12.58 9.13
N GLY A 65 -0.20 11.29 8.84
CA GLY A 65 0.74 10.43 8.13
C GLY A 65 1.98 10.04 8.95
N GLN A 66 1.92 10.04 10.29
CA GLN A 66 2.98 9.46 11.13
C GLN A 66 2.82 7.95 11.21
N VAL A 67 3.92 7.21 11.22
CA VAL A 67 3.87 5.73 11.31
C VAL A 67 3.41 5.32 12.70
N LEU A 68 2.30 4.58 12.76
CA LEU A 68 1.83 3.89 13.96
C LEU A 68 2.31 2.43 13.96
N ILE A 69 2.32 1.79 12.78
CA ILE A 69 2.72 0.40 12.59
C ILE A 69 3.40 0.29 11.22
N SER A 70 4.52 -0.42 11.14
CA SER A 70 5.14 -0.87 9.89
C SER A 70 5.67 -2.28 10.10
N LYS A 71 5.26 -3.23 9.27
CA LYS A 71 5.73 -4.63 9.35
C LYS A 71 5.81 -5.28 7.97
N MET A 72 6.76 -6.19 7.82
CA MET A 72 6.67 -7.24 6.80
C MET A 72 5.58 -8.23 7.22
N LEU A 73 4.93 -8.86 6.24
CA LEU A 73 3.88 -9.85 6.46
C LEU A 73 4.37 -11.21 6.00
N GLU A 74 4.53 -12.11 6.97
CA GLU A 74 4.82 -13.54 6.75
C GLU A 74 3.56 -14.27 6.27
N THR A 75 3.07 -13.91 5.07
CA THR A 75 1.99 -14.65 4.39
C THR A 75 2.55 -15.97 3.86
N PRO A 76 2.12 -17.15 4.35
CA PRO A 76 2.82 -18.43 4.10
C PRO A 76 3.04 -18.79 2.63
N ASP A 77 2.10 -18.40 1.75
CA ASP A 77 2.17 -18.64 0.31
C ASP A 77 2.46 -17.35 -0.50
N GLY A 78 2.41 -16.16 0.11
CA GLY A 78 2.03 -14.92 -0.57
C GLY A 78 3.17 -14.05 -1.15
N ASP A 79 3.53 -14.28 -2.41
CA ASP A 79 4.57 -13.54 -3.16
C ASP A 79 4.19 -12.10 -3.54
N SER A 80 2.89 -11.71 -3.56
CA SER A 80 2.45 -10.36 -3.98
C SER A 80 1.06 -9.96 -3.52
N ILE A 81 0.93 -8.91 -2.69
CA ILE A 81 -0.35 -8.22 -2.45
C ILE A 81 -0.79 -7.45 -3.71
N ARG A 82 -2.10 -7.46 -3.97
CA ARG A 82 -2.79 -6.81 -5.10
C ARG A 82 -3.84 -5.78 -4.67
N SER A 83 -4.41 -5.88 -3.47
CA SER A 83 -5.24 -4.81 -2.88
C SER A 83 -5.29 -4.86 -1.35
N ILE A 84 -5.67 -3.74 -0.72
CA ILE A 84 -6.13 -3.64 0.68
C ILE A 84 -7.46 -2.91 0.73
N GLU A 85 -8.40 -3.41 1.52
CA GLU A 85 -9.67 -2.73 1.84
C GLU A 85 -9.97 -2.82 3.35
N ASN A 86 -10.71 -1.85 3.89
CA ASN A 86 -11.15 -1.87 5.29
C ASN A 86 -12.16 -3.00 5.55
N CYS A 87 -12.21 -3.44 6.80
CA CYS A 87 -13.27 -4.33 7.32
C CYS A 87 -14.11 -3.59 8.38
N ASN A 88 -15.36 -4.04 8.56
CA ASN A 88 -16.31 -3.50 9.53
C ASN A 88 -15.87 -3.67 11.00
N ASP A 89 -14.91 -4.56 11.26
CA ASP A 89 -14.26 -4.75 12.57
C ASP A 89 -13.07 -3.80 12.82
N GLY A 90 -12.80 -2.87 11.89
CA GLY A 90 -11.66 -1.95 11.94
C GLY A 90 -10.31 -2.59 11.58
N GLY A 91 -10.30 -3.86 11.17
CA GLY A 91 -9.18 -4.53 10.51
C GLY A 91 -9.20 -4.34 9.00
N PHE A 92 -8.43 -5.18 8.29
CA PHE A 92 -8.19 -5.04 6.85
C PHE A 92 -8.25 -6.38 6.14
N ILE A 93 -8.80 -6.42 4.93
CA ILE A 93 -8.67 -7.57 4.03
C ILE A 93 -7.63 -7.25 2.97
N LEU A 94 -6.69 -8.17 2.77
CA LEU A 94 -5.70 -8.14 1.71
C LEU A 94 -6.06 -9.21 0.68
N SER A 95 -5.94 -8.88 -0.60
CA SER A 95 -5.95 -9.86 -1.68
C SER A 95 -4.57 -9.91 -2.34
N GLY A 96 -4.11 -11.09 -2.75
CA GLY A 96 -2.82 -11.25 -3.40
C GLY A 96 -2.67 -12.55 -4.18
N ASP A 97 -1.52 -12.72 -4.82
CA ASP A 97 -1.12 -13.96 -5.46
C ASP A 97 -0.22 -14.73 -4.50
N GLY A 98 -0.46 -16.04 -4.35
CA GLY A 98 0.40 -16.89 -3.54
C GLY A 98 0.74 -18.20 -4.23
N ARG A 99 1.97 -18.66 -4.09
CA ARG A 99 2.59 -19.68 -4.94
C ARG A 99 2.23 -21.09 -4.49
N ALA A 100 1.41 -21.76 -5.29
CA ALA A 100 1.02 -23.16 -5.09
C ALA A 100 2.08 -24.17 -5.59
N GLY A 101 2.98 -23.75 -6.48
CA GLY A 101 3.98 -24.65 -7.08
C GLY A 101 4.89 -23.98 -8.10
N PRO A 102 5.57 -24.77 -8.97
CA PRO A 102 6.29 -24.24 -10.13
C PRO A 102 5.29 -23.65 -11.14
N GLN A 103 5.33 -22.33 -11.35
CA GLN A 103 4.41 -21.58 -12.23
C GLN A 103 2.92 -21.66 -11.86
N GLN A 104 2.59 -22.16 -10.67
CA GLN A 104 1.22 -22.25 -10.14
C GLN A 104 1.03 -21.23 -9.01
N TYR A 105 -0.07 -20.49 -9.09
CA TYR A 105 -0.46 -19.47 -8.11
C TYR A 105 -1.94 -19.69 -7.71
N ASN A 106 -2.29 -19.29 -6.50
CA ASN A 106 -3.65 -19.28 -5.95
C ASN A 106 -4.05 -17.85 -5.60
N LEU A 107 -5.33 -17.52 -5.78
CA LEU A 107 -5.95 -16.32 -5.22
C LEU A 107 -5.85 -16.40 -3.70
N ASN A 108 -5.04 -15.53 -3.11
CA ASN A 108 -4.76 -15.51 -1.68
C ASN A 108 -5.52 -14.37 -1.00
N LEU A 109 -6.13 -14.67 0.15
CA LEU A 109 -6.74 -13.70 1.05
C LEU A 109 -6.04 -13.73 2.41
N CYS A 110 -5.70 -12.56 2.93
CA CYS A 110 -5.13 -12.40 4.27
C CYS A 110 -5.95 -11.36 5.04
N LYS A 111 -6.60 -11.79 6.13
CA LYS A 111 -7.34 -10.91 7.03
C LYS A 111 -6.41 -10.43 8.13
N LEU A 112 -6.28 -9.12 8.27
CA LEU A 112 -5.60 -8.48 9.39
C LEU A 112 -6.61 -7.98 10.44
N ASP A 113 -6.18 -7.98 11.70
CA ASP A 113 -6.86 -7.26 12.78
C ASP A 113 -6.63 -5.73 12.68
N SER A 114 -7.21 -4.95 13.59
CA SER A 114 -7.05 -3.49 13.62
C SER A 114 -5.63 -3.02 13.99
N MET A 115 -4.76 -3.91 14.46
CA MET A 115 -3.32 -3.72 14.72
C MET A 115 -2.45 -4.29 13.58
N GLY A 116 -3.07 -4.68 12.46
CA GLY A 116 -2.38 -5.24 11.30
C GLY A 116 -1.79 -6.63 11.52
N ASN A 117 -2.22 -7.39 12.54
CA ASN A 117 -1.75 -8.75 12.78
C ASN A 117 -2.59 -9.74 11.96
N ILE A 118 -1.96 -10.79 11.42
CA ILE A 118 -2.65 -11.81 10.62
C ILE A 118 -3.65 -12.55 11.53
N SER A 119 -4.94 -12.41 11.22
CA SER A 119 -6.04 -13.16 11.85
C SER A 119 -6.22 -14.52 11.17
N TRP A 120 -6.10 -14.55 9.84
CA TRP A 120 -6.04 -15.77 9.03
C TRP A 120 -5.49 -15.50 7.62
N THR A 121 -4.92 -16.52 7.00
CA THR A 121 -4.63 -16.59 5.56
C THR A 121 -5.40 -17.75 4.94
N LYS A 122 -5.87 -17.58 3.69
CA LYS A 122 -6.64 -18.59 2.95
C LYS A 122 -6.29 -18.50 1.46
N SER A 123 -6.04 -19.65 0.86
CA SER A 123 -5.57 -19.79 -0.52
C SER A 123 -6.62 -20.52 -1.35
N PHE A 124 -7.06 -19.93 -2.46
CA PHE A 124 -8.14 -20.43 -3.29
C PHE A 124 -7.69 -20.56 -4.74
N GLY A 125 -7.78 -21.77 -5.28
CA GLY A 125 -7.45 -22.02 -6.66
C GLY A 125 -7.39 -23.51 -6.97
N ASN A 126 -6.73 -23.85 -8.07
CA ASN A 126 -6.70 -25.20 -8.62
C ASN A 126 -5.30 -25.58 -9.16
N SER A 127 -5.21 -26.46 -10.17
CA SER A 127 -3.93 -26.82 -10.80
C SER A 127 -3.38 -25.74 -11.74
N ASP A 128 -4.22 -24.83 -12.20
CA ASP A 128 -3.84 -23.71 -13.05
C ASP A 128 -3.58 -22.46 -12.20
N ALA A 129 -2.78 -21.52 -12.71
CA ALA A 129 -2.48 -20.29 -11.99
C ALA A 129 -3.70 -19.36 -11.89
N ASP A 130 -4.13 -19.12 -10.66
CA ASP A 130 -5.21 -18.23 -10.25
C ASP A 130 -4.60 -17.01 -9.53
N PHE A 131 -4.89 -15.81 -10.04
CA PHE A 131 -4.32 -14.54 -9.56
C PHE A 131 -5.42 -13.64 -8.99
N ALA A 132 -5.17 -12.96 -7.87
CA ALA A 132 -6.11 -12.00 -7.29
C ALA A 132 -6.02 -10.62 -7.97
N THR A 133 -7.13 -9.87 -7.97
CA THR A 133 -7.11 -8.44 -8.34
C THR A 133 -7.74 -7.54 -7.30
N THR A 134 -8.81 -7.98 -6.61
CA THR A 134 -9.24 -7.34 -5.36
C THR A 134 -10.05 -8.27 -4.45
N ALA A 135 -10.21 -7.89 -3.19
CA ALA A 135 -11.20 -8.46 -2.27
C ALA A 135 -11.85 -7.36 -1.41
N LYS A 136 -13.14 -7.51 -1.11
CA LYS A 136 -13.93 -6.60 -0.27
C LYS A 136 -14.77 -7.40 0.73
N GLN A 137 -15.01 -6.85 1.92
CA GLN A 137 -16.01 -7.42 2.83
C GLN A 137 -17.42 -7.15 2.29
N VAL A 138 -18.35 -8.05 2.56
CA VAL A 138 -19.75 -7.99 2.09
C VAL A 138 -20.74 -7.87 3.26
N ASN A 139 -22.01 -7.59 2.94
CA ASN A 139 -23.08 -7.35 3.91
C ASN A 139 -23.41 -8.54 4.83
N ASP A 140 -22.98 -9.77 4.51
CA ASP A 140 -23.09 -10.94 5.39
C ASP A 140 -21.88 -11.14 6.34
N GLY A 141 -20.92 -10.20 6.33
CA GLY A 141 -19.69 -10.25 7.11
C GLY A 141 -18.57 -11.09 6.50
N GLY A 142 -18.86 -11.91 5.49
CA GLY A 142 -17.86 -12.62 4.69
C GLY A 142 -17.17 -11.73 3.64
N PHE A 143 -16.40 -12.35 2.75
CA PHE A 143 -15.60 -11.64 1.75
C PHE A 143 -15.90 -12.12 0.34
N ILE A 144 -15.92 -11.17 -0.60
CA ILE A 144 -15.94 -11.46 -2.04
C ILE A 144 -14.60 -11.03 -2.63
N ALA A 145 -14.03 -11.87 -3.49
CA ALA A 145 -12.79 -11.59 -4.19
C ALA A 145 -12.91 -11.94 -5.67
N CYS A 146 -12.25 -11.17 -6.54
CA CYS A 146 -12.13 -11.47 -7.97
C CYS A 146 -10.67 -11.56 -8.40
N GLY A 147 -10.47 -12.25 -9.52
CA GLY A 147 -9.17 -12.61 -10.02
C GLY A 147 -9.22 -13.22 -11.42
N ARG A 148 -8.07 -13.60 -11.98
CA ARG A 148 -7.97 -14.28 -13.27
C ARG A 148 -7.49 -15.72 -13.06
N THR A 149 -8.26 -16.70 -13.55
CA THR A 149 -7.80 -18.09 -13.64
C THR A 149 -7.23 -18.36 -15.03
N ASN A 150 -6.09 -19.04 -15.12
CA ASN A 150 -5.56 -19.49 -16.41
C ASN A 150 -6.39 -20.63 -17.06
N LEU A 151 -7.34 -21.24 -16.34
CA LEU A 151 -8.25 -22.27 -16.87
C LEU A 151 -8.90 -21.84 -18.18
N GLN A 152 -8.65 -22.63 -19.23
CA GLN A 152 -9.36 -22.57 -20.51
C GLN A 152 -9.46 -21.14 -21.11
N GLY A 153 -8.32 -20.45 -21.20
CA GLY A 153 -8.16 -19.20 -21.97
C GLY A 153 -7.93 -17.93 -21.15
N GLY A 154 -8.01 -17.98 -19.82
CA GLY A 154 -7.92 -16.79 -18.96
C GLY A 154 -9.31 -16.24 -18.65
N ARG A 155 -9.90 -16.65 -17.53
CA ARG A 155 -11.30 -16.35 -17.16
C ARG A 155 -11.40 -15.52 -15.88
N THR A 156 -12.52 -14.81 -15.73
CA THR A 156 -12.85 -14.08 -14.50
C THR A 156 -13.20 -15.10 -13.41
N TYR A 157 -12.31 -15.27 -12.44
CA TYR A 157 -12.52 -16.12 -11.27
C TYR A 157 -13.07 -15.28 -10.11
N VAL A 158 -14.04 -15.80 -9.38
CA VAL A 158 -14.64 -15.15 -8.21
C VAL A 158 -14.79 -16.15 -7.08
N VAL A 159 -14.42 -15.72 -5.87
CA VAL A 159 -14.45 -16.51 -4.63
C VAL A 159 -15.32 -15.77 -3.61
N LYS A 160 -16.27 -16.48 -2.99
CA LYS A 160 -17.06 -16.01 -1.84
C LYS A 160 -16.73 -16.83 -0.60
N THR A 161 -16.50 -16.16 0.52
CA THR A 161 -16.20 -16.77 1.82
C THR A 161 -17.17 -16.34 2.92
N ASP A 162 -17.15 -17.05 4.05
CA ASP A 162 -17.67 -16.59 5.34
C ASP A 162 -16.72 -15.57 6.02
N ALA A 163 -17.12 -15.03 7.18
CA ALA A 163 -16.30 -14.07 7.94
C ALA A 163 -14.96 -14.64 8.45
N ASN A 164 -14.80 -15.97 8.48
CA ASN A 164 -13.59 -16.69 8.89
C ASN A 164 -12.72 -17.09 7.67
N GLY A 165 -13.07 -16.63 6.47
CA GLY A 165 -12.38 -16.98 5.23
C GLY A 165 -12.61 -18.42 4.77
N ASN A 166 -13.60 -19.13 5.29
CA ASN A 166 -13.97 -20.46 4.79
C ASN A 166 -14.74 -20.31 3.47
N LEU A 167 -14.46 -21.18 2.50
CA LEU A 167 -15.10 -21.15 1.19
C LEU A 167 -16.61 -21.39 1.29
N GLN A 168 -17.41 -20.51 0.67
CA GLN A 168 -18.84 -20.73 0.44
C GLN A 168 -19.10 -21.17 -1.01
N TRP A 169 -18.53 -20.47 -1.99
CA TRP A 169 -18.58 -20.87 -3.41
C TRP A 169 -17.46 -20.23 -4.23
N THR A 170 -17.15 -20.84 -5.38
CA THR A 170 -16.34 -20.24 -6.45
C THR A 170 -17.14 -20.23 -7.76
N LYS A 171 -16.80 -19.30 -8.65
CA LYS A 171 -17.37 -19.19 -10.01
C LYS A 171 -16.29 -18.76 -10.99
N SER A 172 -16.39 -19.25 -12.22
CA SER A 172 -15.50 -18.84 -13.33
C SER A 172 -16.35 -18.38 -14.50
N TYR A 173 -16.26 -17.10 -14.86
CA TYR A 173 -16.97 -16.50 -15.98
C TYR A 173 -16.02 -16.31 -17.16
N ALA A 174 -16.31 -17.01 -18.26
CA ALA A 174 -15.73 -16.77 -19.58
C ALA A 174 -16.62 -15.79 -20.36
N ASP A 175 -16.10 -15.22 -21.44
CA ASP A 175 -16.97 -14.87 -22.55
C ASP A 175 -17.50 -16.17 -23.17
N THR A 176 -18.79 -16.22 -23.48
CA THR A 176 -19.44 -17.35 -24.17
C THR A 176 -19.35 -17.24 -25.69
N LEU A 177 -18.87 -16.11 -26.21
CA LEU A 177 -18.96 -15.76 -27.63
C LEU A 177 -17.74 -16.19 -28.47
N GLN A 178 -16.51 -16.21 -27.92
CA GLN A 178 -15.30 -16.53 -28.69
C GLN A 178 -14.25 -17.35 -27.93
N SER A 179 -13.69 -18.37 -28.60
CA SER A 179 -12.77 -19.36 -28.01
C SER A 179 -11.35 -18.87 -27.70
N PHE A 180 -11.01 -17.61 -28.00
CA PHE A 180 -9.65 -17.06 -27.89
C PHE A 180 -9.55 -15.88 -26.91
N SER A 181 -10.65 -15.43 -26.32
CA SER A 181 -10.67 -14.24 -25.48
C SER A 181 -10.10 -14.49 -24.08
N SER A 182 -9.37 -13.50 -23.55
CA SER A 182 -8.80 -13.54 -22.20
C SER A 182 -9.36 -12.41 -21.34
N ASN A 183 -10.09 -12.77 -20.28
CA ASN A 183 -10.70 -11.83 -19.34
C ASN A 183 -9.68 -11.40 -18.28
N PHE A 184 -9.62 -10.09 -18.01
CA PHE A 184 -8.78 -9.48 -16.99
C PHE A 184 -9.63 -8.59 -16.06
N PRO A 185 -10.31 -9.17 -15.05
CA PRO A 185 -11.07 -8.38 -14.07
C PRO A 185 -10.16 -7.46 -13.24
N ARG A 186 -10.72 -6.35 -12.74
CA ARG A 186 -10.00 -5.31 -12.00
C ARG A 186 -10.63 -4.93 -10.66
N ASP A 187 -11.95 -5.06 -10.56
CA ASP A 187 -12.69 -4.75 -9.35
C ASP A 187 -13.97 -5.59 -9.27
N ILE A 188 -14.42 -5.84 -8.04
CA ILE A 188 -15.71 -6.45 -7.73
C ILE A 188 -16.34 -5.71 -6.55
N ILE A 189 -17.62 -5.38 -6.65
CA ILE A 189 -18.40 -4.74 -5.58
C ILE A 189 -19.68 -5.55 -5.32
N GLN A 190 -20.19 -5.50 -4.09
CA GLN A 190 -21.55 -5.96 -3.79
C GLN A 190 -22.55 -4.83 -4.11
N THR A 191 -23.62 -5.16 -4.82
CA THR A 191 -24.69 -4.23 -5.19
C THR A 191 -25.86 -4.30 -4.19
N SER A 192 -26.74 -3.30 -4.20
CA SER A 192 -27.86 -3.15 -3.24
C SER A 192 -28.91 -4.27 -3.29
N ASP A 193 -28.95 -5.06 -4.36
CA ASP A 193 -29.73 -6.29 -4.51
C ASP A 193 -29.03 -7.53 -3.91
N GLN A 194 -27.97 -7.33 -3.12
CA GLN A 194 -27.08 -8.33 -2.53
C GLN A 194 -26.26 -9.17 -3.54
N GLY A 195 -26.43 -8.94 -4.86
CA GLY A 195 -25.60 -9.51 -5.91
C GLY A 195 -24.26 -8.79 -6.07
N PHE A 196 -23.52 -9.09 -7.13
CA PHE A 196 -22.20 -8.49 -7.37
C PHE A 196 -22.10 -7.88 -8.76
N LEU A 197 -21.24 -6.86 -8.90
CA LEU A 197 -20.85 -6.29 -10.19
C LEU A 197 -19.32 -6.36 -10.32
N ILE A 198 -18.86 -6.84 -11.47
CA ILE A 198 -17.44 -7.11 -11.76
C ILE A 198 -17.06 -6.34 -13.02
N CYS A 199 -15.95 -5.59 -12.98
CA CYS A 199 -15.42 -4.87 -14.13
C CYS A 199 -14.04 -5.39 -14.54
N GLY A 200 -13.62 -5.05 -15.75
CA GLY A 200 -12.27 -5.27 -16.25
C GLY A 200 -12.16 -4.98 -17.74
N ASN A 201 -11.15 -5.58 -18.36
CA ASN A 201 -11.00 -5.61 -19.81
C ASN A 201 -11.01 -7.06 -20.33
N ILE A 202 -11.51 -7.25 -21.55
CA ILE A 202 -11.42 -8.50 -22.30
C ILE A 202 -10.45 -8.28 -23.46
N ASN A 203 -9.41 -9.11 -23.57
CA ASN A 203 -8.58 -9.14 -24.78
C ASN A 203 -9.20 -10.16 -25.75
N ARG A 204 -9.53 -9.72 -26.96
CA ARG A 204 -10.12 -10.52 -28.05
C ARG A 204 -9.12 -10.74 -29.21
N GLY A 205 -8.05 -9.94 -29.28
CA GLY A 205 -7.01 -10.06 -30.29
C GLY A 205 -5.81 -9.13 -30.06
N PRO A 206 -4.83 -9.09 -31.00
CA PRO A 206 -3.57 -8.34 -30.84
C PRO A 206 -3.71 -6.83 -30.63
N SER A 207 -4.84 -6.24 -31.02
CA SER A 207 -5.18 -4.81 -30.83
C SER A 207 -6.67 -4.64 -30.54
N ASP A 208 -7.31 -5.69 -30.02
CA ASP A 208 -8.75 -5.77 -29.75
C ASP A 208 -8.92 -6.03 -28.25
N ILE A 209 -9.21 -4.95 -27.52
CA ILE A 209 -9.36 -4.91 -26.07
C ILE A 209 -10.55 -4.01 -25.74
N ASP A 210 -11.61 -4.59 -25.20
CA ASP A 210 -12.83 -3.88 -24.80
C ASP A 210 -13.02 -3.91 -23.28
N ALA A 211 -13.77 -2.94 -22.74
CA ALA A 211 -14.19 -2.97 -21.34
C ALA A 211 -15.41 -3.89 -21.13
N PHE A 212 -15.48 -4.59 -19.99
CA PHE A 212 -16.64 -5.45 -19.66
C PHE A 212 -17.26 -5.14 -18.29
N LEU A 213 -18.56 -5.44 -18.17
CA LEU A 213 -19.25 -5.58 -16.90
C LEU A 213 -19.99 -6.93 -16.82
N ILE A 214 -19.90 -7.60 -15.68
CA ILE A 214 -20.69 -8.80 -15.34
C ILE A 214 -21.46 -8.52 -14.05
N LYS A 215 -22.79 -8.56 -14.11
CA LYS A 215 -23.69 -8.48 -12.96
C LYS A 215 -24.17 -9.88 -12.59
N THR A 216 -24.10 -10.22 -11.32
CA THR A 216 -24.56 -11.49 -10.77
C THR A 216 -25.60 -11.29 -9.67
N ASN A 217 -26.30 -12.37 -9.31
CA ASN A 217 -27.08 -12.49 -8.09
C ASN A 217 -26.17 -12.86 -6.88
N SER A 218 -26.76 -12.92 -5.69
CA SER A 218 -26.04 -13.20 -4.43
C SER A 218 -25.37 -14.58 -4.36
N ILE A 219 -25.73 -15.53 -5.24
CA ILE A 219 -25.13 -16.87 -5.35
C ILE A 219 -24.20 -17.02 -6.56
N GLY A 220 -23.82 -15.91 -7.21
CA GLY A 220 -22.84 -15.91 -8.30
C GLY A 220 -23.36 -16.53 -9.60
N GLU A 221 -24.63 -16.35 -9.92
CA GLU A 221 -25.18 -16.62 -11.26
C GLU A 221 -25.30 -15.29 -12.01
N ILE A 222 -24.97 -15.29 -13.30
CA ILE A 222 -25.03 -14.09 -14.14
C ILE A 222 -26.49 -13.68 -14.34
N ILE A 223 -26.81 -12.42 -14.03
CA ILE A 223 -28.08 -11.75 -14.37
C ILE A 223 -27.94 -11.13 -15.76
N TRP A 224 -26.84 -10.41 -15.99
CA TRP A 224 -26.46 -9.88 -17.30
C TRP A 224 -24.94 -9.69 -17.38
N ASN A 225 -24.40 -9.72 -18.59
CA ASN A 225 -23.05 -9.27 -18.91
C ASN A 225 -23.10 -8.32 -20.12
N ARG A 226 -22.14 -7.39 -20.18
CA ARG A 226 -22.01 -6.41 -21.27
C ARG A 226 -20.53 -6.23 -21.60
N ILE A 227 -20.27 -6.05 -22.89
CA ILE A 227 -19.02 -5.50 -23.40
C ILE A 227 -19.36 -4.09 -23.90
N TYR A 228 -18.45 -3.14 -23.72
CA TYR A 228 -18.53 -1.77 -24.20
C TYR A 228 -17.45 -1.64 -25.25
N GLU A 229 -17.83 -1.69 -26.53
CA GLU A 229 -16.92 -2.02 -27.62
C GLU A 229 -16.29 -0.76 -28.25
N ASN A 230 -15.13 -0.91 -28.89
CA ASN A 230 -14.49 0.15 -29.68
C ASN A 230 -15.50 0.80 -30.67
N PRO A 231 -15.61 2.14 -30.75
CA PRO A 231 -14.66 3.16 -30.29
C PRO A 231 -14.83 3.64 -28.85
N GLU A 232 -15.70 3.04 -28.03
CA GLU A 232 -16.09 3.68 -26.77
C GLU A 232 -15.22 3.33 -25.55
N TRP A 233 -14.83 2.07 -25.31
CA TRP A 233 -14.11 1.70 -24.07
C TRP A 233 -13.19 0.48 -24.15
N ASN A 234 -11.95 0.61 -23.66
CA ASN A 234 -10.98 -0.49 -23.63
C ASN A 234 -10.80 -1.15 -22.26
N SER A 235 -10.94 -0.41 -21.16
CA SER A 235 -10.84 -1.00 -19.81
C SER A 235 -11.61 -0.22 -18.75
N PHE A 236 -12.21 -0.95 -17.81
CA PHE A 236 -12.64 -0.43 -16.51
C PHE A 236 -11.71 -0.94 -15.40
N GLU A 237 -11.06 -0.01 -14.70
CA GLU A 237 -10.06 -0.30 -13.67
C GLU A 237 -10.65 -0.29 -12.24
N LYS A 238 -11.67 0.54 -11.96
CA LYS A 238 -12.40 0.56 -10.67
C LYS A 238 -13.87 0.98 -10.78
N ILE A 239 -14.70 0.53 -9.82
CA ILE A 239 -16.14 0.77 -9.72
C ILE A 239 -16.48 1.48 -8.42
N GLN A 240 -17.42 2.43 -8.45
CA GLN A 240 -18.06 3.00 -7.26
C GLN A 240 -19.59 3.02 -7.42
N ILE A 241 -20.33 2.76 -6.33
CA ILE A 241 -21.79 2.94 -6.31
C ILE A 241 -22.08 4.40 -5.92
N SER A 242 -22.64 5.14 -6.86
CA SER A 242 -23.06 6.53 -6.66
C SER A 242 -24.26 6.60 -5.69
N SER A 243 -24.47 7.75 -5.05
CA SER A 243 -25.55 7.94 -4.07
C SER A 243 -26.96 7.89 -4.65
N ASP A 244 -27.10 7.96 -5.98
CA ASP A 244 -28.32 7.69 -6.75
C ASP A 244 -28.52 6.21 -7.14
N GLY A 245 -27.68 5.30 -6.65
CA GLY A 245 -27.74 3.85 -6.89
C GLY A 245 -27.14 3.37 -8.22
N ASN A 246 -26.71 4.31 -9.07
CA ASN A 246 -26.03 4.06 -10.34
C ASN A 246 -24.55 3.71 -10.14
N TYR A 247 -23.89 3.15 -11.14
CA TYR A 247 -22.48 2.76 -11.07
C TYR A 247 -21.59 3.75 -11.84
N ALA A 248 -20.56 4.28 -11.19
CA ALA A 248 -19.52 5.08 -11.83
C ALA A 248 -18.26 4.22 -11.99
N LEU A 249 -17.65 4.24 -13.17
CA LEU A 249 -16.44 3.46 -13.47
C LEU A 249 -15.38 4.33 -14.13
N CYS A 250 -14.13 4.14 -13.72
CA CYS A 250 -12.98 4.81 -14.34
C CYS A 250 -12.11 3.82 -15.11
N GLY A 251 -11.39 4.32 -16.11
CA GLY A 251 -10.38 3.55 -16.81
C GLY A 251 -9.79 4.34 -17.97
N TRP A 252 -9.75 3.71 -19.14
CA TRP A 252 -9.21 4.32 -20.35
C TRP A 252 -9.91 3.86 -21.63
N VAL A 253 -9.80 4.74 -22.63
CA VAL A 253 -10.22 4.58 -24.01
C VAL A 253 -9.04 4.95 -24.91
N ASP A 254 -8.93 4.37 -26.10
CA ASP A 254 -7.94 4.77 -27.09
C ASP A 254 -8.26 6.17 -27.68
N GLY A 255 -7.23 6.92 -28.07
CA GLY A 255 -7.39 8.28 -28.59
C GLY A 255 -8.15 8.34 -29.91
N ILE A 256 -9.11 9.26 -30.02
CA ILE A 256 -9.87 9.48 -31.25
C ILE A 256 -8.97 10.18 -32.29
N ALA A 257 -8.31 9.36 -33.11
CA ALA A 257 -7.80 9.69 -34.45
C ALA A 257 -7.07 11.04 -34.61
N ASP A 258 -5.93 11.20 -33.94
CA ASP A 258 -4.79 12.04 -34.40
C ASP A 258 -3.53 11.89 -33.52
N SER A 259 -3.65 11.40 -32.27
CA SER A 259 -2.51 11.01 -31.43
C SER A 259 -2.07 9.57 -31.71
N ILE A 260 -0.76 9.34 -31.92
CA ILE A 260 -0.23 8.06 -32.42
C ILE A 260 -0.19 6.93 -31.35
N ASP A 261 -0.06 7.25 -30.06
CA ASP A 261 0.01 6.28 -28.95
C ASP A 261 -0.82 6.69 -27.71
N GLY A 262 -1.72 7.69 -27.85
CA GLY A 262 -2.44 8.30 -26.73
C GLY A 262 -3.63 7.47 -26.25
N ARG A 263 -3.57 6.96 -25.02
CA ARG A 263 -4.76 6.57 -24.25
C ARG A 263 -5.37 7.82 -23.60
N ASN A 264 -6.65 7.76 -23.25
CA ASN A 264 -7.36 8.83 -22.57
C ASN A 264 -7.95 8.38 -21.23
N MET A 265 -7.58 9.04 -20.14
CA MET A 265 -8.28 8.96 -18.85
C MET A 265 -9.77 9.22 -19.06
N SER A 266 -10.61 8.28 -18.60
CA SER A 266 -12.04 8.34 -18.86
C SER A 266 -12.89 7.90 -17.66
N LEU A 267 -14.14 8.38 -17.65
CA LEU A 267 -15.17 8.13 -16.65
C LEU A 267 -16.51 7.83 -17.33
N ILE A 268 -17.18 6.74 -16.95
CA ILE A 268 -18.54 6.41 -17.37
C ILE A 268 -19.46 6.34 -16.16
N LYS A 269 -20.75 6.64 -16.36
CA LYS A 269 -21.82 6.29 -15.44
C LYS A 269 -22.88 5.45 -16.14
N VAL A 270 -23.23 4.33 -15.53
CA VAL A 270 -24.23 3.37 -16.03
C VAL A 270 -25.32 3.13 -14.99
N ASP A 271 -26.50 2.73 -15.45
CA ASP A 271 -27.63 2.35 -14.59
C ASP A 271 -27.46 0.93 -13.98
N PRO A 272 -28.34 0.50 -13.04
CA PRO A 272 -28.29 -0.86 -12.47
C PRO A 272 -28.47 -2.02 -13.47
N SER A 273 -28.91 -1.73 -14.69
CA SER A 273 -29.01 -2.68 -15.81
C SER A 273 -27.78 -2.63 -16.73
N GLY A 274 -26.83 -1.73 -16.49
CA GLY A 274 -25.64 -1.50 -17.32
C GLY A 274 -25.90 -0.66 -18.58
N ASN A 275 -26.99 0.10 -18.67
CA ASN A 275 -27.17 1.04 -19.77
C ASN A 275 -26.36 2.32 -19.50
N ILE A 276 -25.74 2.90 -20.53
CA ILE A 276 -24.96 4.14 -20.39
C ILE A 276 -25.88 5.32 -20.08
N LEU A 277 -25.59 6.05 -19.00
CA LEU A 277 -26.24 7.32 -18.66
C LEU A 277 -25.42 8.50 -19.19
N TRP A 278 -24.09 8.42 -19.08
CA TRP A 278 -23.14 9.30 -19.79
C TRP A 278 -21.72 8.70 -19.75
N SER A 279 -20.87 9.15 -20.68
CA SER A 279 -19.43 8.89 -20.71
C SER A 279 -18.64 10.20 -20.90
N LYS A 280 -17.37 10.21 -20.47
CA LYS A 280 -16.45 11.37 -20.53
C LYS A 280 -15.02 10.87 -20.71
N ALA A 281 -14.31 11.41 -21.70
CA ALA A 281 -12.85 11.28 -21.85
C ALA A 281 -12.19 12.65 -21.57
N TYR A 282 -11.00 12.65 -20.96
CA TYR A 282 -10.31 13.86 -20.48
C TYR A 282 -9.03 14.19 -21.26
N GLU A 283 -9.06 13.95 -22.57
CA GLU A 283 -7.94 14.03 -23.52
C GLU A 283 -7.05 15.27 -23.33
N LYS A 284 -7.66 16.46 -23.25
CA LYS A 284 -6.97 17.75 -23.22
C LYS A 284 -6.35 18.11 -21.86
N ALA A 285 -6.40 17.21 -20.89
CA ALA A 285 -5.61 17.31 -19.66
C ALA A 285 -4.22 16.66 -19.78
N GLY A 286 -3.94 15.92 -20.86
CA GLY A 286 -2.69 15.16 -21.03
C GLY A 286 -2.57 14.02 -20.02
N VAL A 287 -3.61 13.18 -19.93
CA VAL A 287 -3.74 12.12 -18.91
C VAL A 287 -4.16 10.80 -19.56
N ASP A 288 -3.30 9.79 -19.47
CA ASP A 288 -3.37 8.56 -20.27
C ASP A 288 -4.45 7.59 -19.79
N PHE A 289 -4.57 7.37 -18.49
CA PHE A 289 -5.56 6.43 -17.94
C PHE A 289 -5.92 6.74 -16.48
N ALA A 290 -7.18 6.49 -16.10
CA ALA A 290 -7.54 6.40 -14.69
C ALA A 290 -7.16 5.03 -14.13
N SER A 291 -6.50 5.06 -12.98
CA SER A 291 -6.09 3.89 -12.18
C SER A 291 -6.95 3.69 -10.94
N ASN A 292 -7.64 4.75 -10.50
CA ASN A 292 -8.48 4.74 -9.31
C ASN A 292 -9.55 5.84 -9.37
N ILE A 293 -10.64 5.62 -8.65
CA ILE A 293 -11.76 6.55 -8.48
C ILE A 293 -12.34 6.41 -7.07
N ASP A 294 -12.65 7.53 -6.44
CA ASP A 294 -13.45 7.59 -5.22
C ASP A 294 -14.56 8.64 -5.35
N ILE A 295 -15.60 8.55 -4.52
CA ILE A 295 -16.69 9.51 -4.48
C ILE A 295 -16.31 10.65 -3.53
N SER A 296 -16.41 11.89 -3.99
CA SER A 296 -16.20 13.07 -3.13
C SER A 296 -17.48 13.44 -2.39
N SER A 297 -17.36 14.14 -1.27
CA SER A 297 -18.49 14.43 -0.35
C SER A 297 -19.59 15.34 -0.92
N ASP A 298 -19.35 15.94 -2.09
CA ASP A 298 -20.32 16.67 -2.92
C ASP A 298 -21.09 15.78 -3.92
N ASN A 299 -20.85 14.45 -3.91
CA ASN A 299 -21.32 13.44 -4.87
C ASN A 299 -20.73 13.56 -6.28
N GLY A 300 -19.67 14.35 -6.47
CA GLY A 300 -18.78 14.22 -7.62
C GLY A 300 -17.80 13.04 -7.46
N TYR A 301 -16.84 12.96 -8.38
CA TYR A 301 -15.82 11.91 -8.36
C TYR A 301 -14.42 12.52 -8.36
N ILE A 302 -13.50 11.90 -7.62
CA ILE A 302 -12.06 12.14 -7.69
C ILE A 302 -11.39 10.95 -8.36
N LEU A 303 -10.62 11.20 -9.41
CA LEU A 303 -9.87 10.18 -10.17
C LEU A 303 -8.37 10.40 -9.99
N CYS A 304 -7.57 9.35 -10.09
CA CYS A 304 -6.12 9.49 -10.26
C CYS A 304 -5.55 8.60 -11.36
N GLY A 305 -4.46 9.06 -11.98
CA GLY A 305 -3.88 8.44 -13.17
C GLY A 305 -2.51 8.98 -13.54
N LEU A 306 -2.02 8.55 -14.70
CA LEU A 306 -0.74 8.99 -15.27
C LEU A 306 -0.94 10.11 -16.29
N ALA A 307 -0.03 11.09 -16.30
CA ALA A 307 0.10 12.05 -17.38
C ALA A 307 0.88 11.48 -18.58
N ASP A 308 0.56 11.99 -19.77
CA ASP A 308 1.22 11.72 -21.07
C ASP A 308 2.74 11.57 -20.92
N ALA A 309 3.29 10.50 -21.51
CA ALA A 309 4.71 10.18 -21.53
C ALA A 309 5.62 11.28 -22.14
N ASN A 310 5.07 12.18 -22.95
CA ASN A 310 5.76 13.37 -23.48
C ASN A 310 5.84 14.51 -22.45
N SER A 311 4.97 14.49 -21.43
CA SER A 311 5.18 15.27 -20.21
C SER A 311 6.21 14.55 -19.32
N ALA A 312 7.02 15.30 -18.56
CA ALA A 312 7.86 14.70 -17.54
C ALA A 312 6.96 14.05 -16.47
N ALA A 313 6.78 12.73 -16.56
CA ALA A 313 5.61 11.99 -16.10
C ALA A 313 5.16 12.35 -14.67
N LYS A 314 3.84 12.47 -14.50
CA LYS A 314 3.18 12.94 -13.27
C LYS A 314 2.02 12.03 -12.92
N CYS A 315 1.80 11.81 -11.63
CA CYS A 315 0.46 11.43 -11.18
C CYS A 315 -0.46 12.65 -11.28
N VAL A 316 -1.60 12.50 -11.94
CA VAL A 316 -2.63 13.54 -12.04
C VAL A 316 -3.84 13.10 -11.23
N ILE A 317 -4.37 14.03 -10.43
CA ILE A 317 -5.72 13.93 -9.86
C ILE A 317 -6.69 14.81 -10.66
N LEU A 318 -7.90 14.30 -10.89
CA LEU A 318 -8.95 14.98 -11.64
C LEU A 318 -10.25 14.92 -10.85
N LYS A 319 -10.81 16.09 -10.52
CA LYS A 319 -12.09 16.25 -9.80
C LYS A 319 -13.19 16.60 -10.78
N THR A 320 -14.33 15.95 -10.61
CA THR A 320 -15.54 16.15 -11.43
C THR A 320 -16.74 16.55 -10.57
N ASP A 321 -17.79 17.04 -11.21
CA ASP A 321 -19.14 17.06 -10.65
C ASP A 321 -19.81 15.67 -10.73
N SER A 322 -21.02 15.54 -10.20
CA SER A 322 -21.80 14.29 -10.21
C SER A 322 -22.21 13.81 -11.62
N SER A 323 -22.05 14.67 -12.63
CA SER A 323 -22.31 14.44 -14.06
C SER A 323 -21.02 14.24 -14.89
N GLY A 324 -19.88 14.08 -14.22
CA GLY A 324 -18.58 13.83 -14.84
C GLY A 324 -17.93 15.04 -15.53
N ASN A 325 -18.45 16.25 -15.36
CA ASN A 325 -17.80 17.45 -15.91
C ASN A 325 -16.59 17.80 -15.02
N MET A 326 -15.42 18.01 -15.62
CA MET A 326 -14.20 18.35 -14.87
C MET A 326 -14.32 19.72 -14.20
N ILE A 327 -14.11 19.77 -12.89
CA ILE A 327 -14.03 21.00 -12.10
C ILE A 327 -12.59 21.51 -12.06
N TRP A 328 -11.63 20.59 -11.81
CA TRP A 328 -10.19 20.86 -11.88
C TRP A 328 -9.41 19.57 -12.11
N ASN A 329 -8.17 19.71 -12.60
CA ASN A 329 -7.14 18.69 -12.51
C ASN A 329 -5.86 19.30 -11.91
N LYS A 330 -5.02 18.48 -11.27
CA LYS A 330 -3.72 18.87 -10.73
C LYS A 330 -2.72 17.73 -10.93
N GLY A 331 -1.56 18.04 -11.51
CA GLY A 331 -0.44 17.10 -11.65
C GLY A 331 0.59 17.27 -10.54
N PHE A 332 0.96 16.19 -9.86
CA PHE A 332 2.03 16.18 -8.86
C PHE A 332 3.38 15.85 -9.51
N PRO A 333 4.49 16.50 -9.11
CA PRO A 333 5.83 16.20 -9.58
C PRO A 333 6.34 14.90 -8.93
N MET A 334 5.84 13.76 -9.39
CA MET A 334 6.30 12.42 -9.01
C MET A 334 6.60 11.61 -10.27
N PHE A 335 7.89 11.35 -10.49
CA PHE A 335 8.34 10.40 -11.49
C PHE A 335 7.94 8.99 -11.04
N ILE A 336 7.30 8.22 -11.92
CA ILE A 336 6.95 6.82 -11.68
C ILE A 336 7.26 5.96 -12.90
N SER A 337 7.62 4.69 -12.68
CA SER A 337 7.58 3.65 -13.69
C SER A 337 6.15 3.11 -13.82
N PHE A 338 5.68 2.93 -15.06
CA PHE A 338 4.41 2.25 -15.35
C PHE A 338 4.38 0.82 -14.73
N PRO A 339 3.20 0.25 -14.41
CA PRO A 339 1.85 0.83 -14.47
C PRO A 339 1.10 0.89 -13.11
N THR A 340 1.73 0.49 -12.00
CA THR A 340 1.04 0.22 -10.72
C THR A 340 1.30 1.26 -9.62
N GLY A 341 0.25 1.63 -8.88
CA GLY A 341 0.39 2.22 -7.54
C GLY A 341 -0.30 3.56 -7.30
N ASN A 342 -0.77 4.26 -8.34
CA ASN A 342 -1.57 5.48 -8.18
C ASN A 342 -2.94 5.14 -7.55
N ILE A 343 -3.22 5.70 -6.37
CA ILE A 343 -4.48 5.49 -5.64
C ILE A 343 -4.92 6.83 -5.04
N VAL A 344 -6.20 7.19 -5.15
CA VAL A 344 -6.79 8.33 -4.46
C VAL A 344 -7.98 7.88 -3.63
N ARG A 345 -8.10 8.39 -2.41
CA ARG A 345 -9.30 8.21 -1.56
C ARG A 345 -9.75 9.57 -1.02
N SER A 346 -11.06 9.80 -0.95
CA SER A 346 -11.63 10.98 -0.28
C SER A 346 -11.47 10.85 1.24
N THR A 347 -11.21 11.96 1.94
CA THR A 347 -11.01 11.98 3.39
C THR A 347 -12.16 12.67 4.14
N PRO A 348 -12.47 12.29 5.40
CA PRO A 348 -13.59 12.88 6.16
C PRO A 348 -13.48 14.37 6.52
N ASP A 349 -12.40 15.04 6.14
CA ASP A 349 -12.27 16.51 6.18
C ASP A 349 -12.63 17.18 4.84
N ASN A 350 -13.15 16.42 3.86
CA ASN A 350 -13.41 16.77 2.45
C ASN A 350 -12.17 16.93 1.55
N GLY A 351 -10.97 16.65 2.06
CA GLY A 351 -9.76 16.56 1.24
C GLY A 351 -9.61 15.22 0.52
N TYR A 352 -8.41 14.98 -0.01
CA TYR A 352 -8.07 13.73 -0.68
C TYR A 352 -6.70 13.23 -0.22
N VAL A 353 -6.53 11.91 -0.12
CA VAL A 353 -5.23 11.28 0.09
C VAL A 353 -4.80 10.52 -1.15
N ILE A 354 -3.58 10.75 -1.62
CA ILE A 354 -2.99 10.19 -2.83
C ILE A 354 -1.80 9.32 -2.44
N GLY A 355 -1.87 8.02 -2.75
CA GLY A 355 -0.76 7.08 -2.69
C GLY A 355 -0.13 6.92 -4.08
N SER A 356 1.19 6.81 -4.14
CA SER A 356 1.90 6.40 -5.35
C SER A 356 3.31 5.87 -5.02
N ILE A 357 4.06 5.52 -6.06
CA ILE A 357 5.51 5.31 -6.00
C ILE A 357 6.23 6.62 -6.38
N TYR A 358 7.52 6.72 -6.05
CA TYR A 358 8.33 7.91 -6.21
C TYR A 358 9.75 7.51 -6.66
N THR A 359 10.13 7.89 -7.88
CA THR A 359 11.33 7.35 -8.56
C THR A 359 12.32 8.40 -9.11
N PRO A 360 12.59 9.55 -8.47
CA PRO A 360 13.65 10.47 -8.95
C PRO A 360 15.06 9.89 -8.79
N SER A 361 15.21 8.84 -7.98
CA SER A 361 16.43 8.05 -7.82
C SER A 361 16.06 6.64 -7.35
N PHE A 362 17.00 5.71 -7.49
CA PHE A 362 16.91 4.37 -6.89
C PHE A 362 17.52 4.36 -5.47
N PRO A 363 17.00 3.55 -4.52
CA PRO A 363 15.80 2.71 -4.64
C PRO A 363 14.51 3.55 -4.67
N GLN A 364 13.50 3.01 -5.33
CA GLN A 364 12.15 3.59 -5.40
C GLN A 364 11.53 3.73 -3.99
N LYS A 365 10.56 4.62 -3.83
CA LYS A 365 9.94 4.96 -2.53
C LYS A 365 8.43 5.06 -2.65
N ILE A 366 7.71 5.00 -1.53
CA ILE A 366 6.26 5.23 -1.49
C ILE A 366 6.02 6.72 -1.23
N PHE A 367 5.15 7.36 -2.01
CA PHE A 367 4.64 8.70 -1.73
C PHE A 367 3.25 8.61 -1.10
N LEU A 368 3.00 9.46 -0.10
CA LEU A 368 1.65 9.78 0.40
C LEU A 368 1.47 11.30 0.48
N GLY A 369 0.59 11.83 -0.34
CA GLY A 369 0.16 13.22 -0.32
C GLY A 369 -1.24 13.33 0.27
N LYS A 370 -1.48 14.34 1.10
CA LYS A 370 -2.80 14.69 1.62
C LYS A 370 -3.10 16.13 1.25
N THR A 371 -4.23 16.36 0.58
CA THR A 371 -4.66 17.66 0.06
C THR A 371 -5.90 18.21 0.78
N ASP A 372 -6.17 19.48 0.52
CA ASP A 372 -7.41 20.17 0.83
C ASP A 372 -8.55 19.76 -0.15
N SER A 373 -9.77 20.27 0.03
CA SER A 373 -10.90 19.97 -0.86
C SER A 373 -10.77 20.54 -2.29
N SER A 374 -9.83 21.46 -2.51
CA SER A 374 -9.45 22.02 -3.81
C SER A 374 -8.39 21.18 -4.53
N GLY A 375 -7.83 20.16 -3.86
CA GLY A 375 -6.70 19.37 -4.34
C GLY A 375 -5.34 20.02 -4.08
N ASP A 376 -5.27 21.12 -3.34
CA ASP A 376 -4.04 21.84 -3.00
C ASP A 376 -3.34 21.28 -1.76
N GLY A 377 -2.03 21.50 -1.68
CA GLY A 377 -1.16 21.06 -0.59
C GLY A 377 -0.16 22.15 -0.17
N ASN A 378 -0.55 23.42 -0.27
CA ASN A 378 0.39 24.55 -0.26
C ASN A 378 0.96 24.88 1.14
N ASN A 379 0.58 24.14 2.18
CA ASN A 379 1.12 24.21 3.55
C ASN A 379 1.94 22.96 3.94
N CYS A 380 2.27 22.07 3.00
CA CYS A 380 2.95 20.81 3.30
C CYS A 380 4.42 21.00 3.72
N SER A 381 4.75 20.61 4.95
CA SER A 381 6.11 20.17 5.25
C SER A 381 6.37 18.84 4.54
N GLN A 382 7.49 18.76 3.80
CA GLN A 382 7.96 17.48 3.28
C GLN A 382 8.71 16.73 4.39
N SER A 383 8.55 15.42 4.46
CA SER A 383 9.30 14.58 5.39
C SER A 383 9.61 13.22 4.78
N ILE A 384 10.89 12.86 4.77
CA ILE A 384 11.33 11.52 4.40
C ILE A 384 11.27 10.64 5.66
N VAL A 385 10.53 9.54 5.56
CA VAL A 385 10.42 8.51 6.59
C VAL A 385 11.19 7.30 6.10
N SER A 386 12.43 7.10 6.54
CA SER A 386 13.21 5.90 6.22
C SER A 386 12.86 4.77 7.18
N PHE A 387 12.41 3.63 6.66
CA PHE A 387 12.24 2.42 7.46
C PHE A 387 13.60 1.81 7.75
N THR A 388 14.14 2.19 8.90
CA THR A 388 15.33 1.58 9.46
C THR A 388 14.96 0.27 10.14
N GLU A 389 15.02 -0.81 9.36
CA GLU A 389 15.63 -2.00 9.93
C GLU A 389 17.10 -1.64 10.35
N SER A 390 17.70 -2.23 11.40
CA SER A 390 19.06 -1.85 11.91
C SER A 390 20.03 -3.04 12.12
N SER A 391 21.23 -3.10 11.48
CA SER A 391 21.95 -4.37 11.22
C SER A 391 23.41 -4.43 11.63
N VAL A 392 24.02 -5.59 11.32
CA VAL A 392 25.44 -5.84 11.54
C VAL A 392 26.11 -6.57 10.36
N SER A 393 26.58 -5.80 9.37
CA SER A 393 27.73 -6.22 8.56
C SER A 393 29.01 -5.86 9.31
N PHE A 394 29.70 -6.85 9.90
CA PHE A 394 30.98 -6.62 10.58
C PHE A 394 32.12 -6.45 9.57
N THR A 395 32.88 -5.36 9.70
CA THR A 395 34.20 -5.22 9.06
C THR A 395 35.29 -5.25 10.14
N TYR A 396 36.22 -6.18 10.04
CA TYR A 396 37.34 -6.28 10.99
C TYR A 396 38.39 -5.18 10.75
N THR A 397 38.79 -4.49 11.81
CA THR A 397 40.13 -3.91 11.94
C THR A 397 40.86 -4.60 13.09
N SER A 398 41.49 -5.74 12.78
CA SER A 398 42.45 -6.38 13.68
C SER A 398 43.70 -5.50 13.79
N GLY A 399 43.74 -4.64 14.81
CA GLY A 399 44.85 -3.73 15.07
C GLY A 399 46.10 -4.44 15.57
N PHE A 400 46.85 -5.09 14.68
CA PHE A 400 48.30 -5.29 14.78
C PHE A 400 48.93 -5.61 13.41
N ILE A 401 49.54 -4.60 12.78
CA ILE A 401 50.67 -4.77 11.86
C ILE A 401 51.80 -3.89 12.39
N THR A 402 53.00 -4.44 12.54
CA THR A 402 54.18 -3.72 13.04
C THR A 402 54.98 -3.12 11.88
N GLY A 403 54.92 -1.81 11.69
CA GLY A 403 55.84 -1.12 10.76
C GLY A 403 55.32 0.19 10.17
N THR A 404 55.78 1.32 10.73
CA THR A 404 56.14 2.57 10.02
C THR A 404 55.41 2.91 8.71
N ASN A 405 54.32 3.68 8.77
CA ASN A 405 54.34 5.12 8.42
C ASN A 405 52.94 5.78 8.49
N ASP A 406 52.96 7.11 8.51
CA ASP A 406 51.87 8.03 8.83
C ASP A 406 50.53 7.82 8.08
N SER A 407 49.44 7.81 8.84
CA SER A 407 48.43 8.90 8.76
C SER A 407 47.41 8.79 9.91
N THR A 408 47.11 9.93 10.54
CA THR A 408 46.08 10.04 11.58
C THR A 408 44.88 10.81 11.05
N GLU A 409 43.75 10.14 10.80
CA GLU A 409 42.47 10.82 10.67
C GLU A 409 41.71 10.78 12.00
N ASN A 410 41.56 11.95 12.61
CA ASN A 410 40.61 12.14 13.71
C ASN A 410 39.22 12.33 13.10
N PHE A 411 38.29 11.40 13.33
CA PHE A 411 36.87 11.71 13.20
C PHE A 411 36.25 11.98 14.57
N ASN A 412 35.66 13.16 14.68
CA ASN A 412 35.31 13.79 15.95
C ASN A 412 33.82 14.15 15.91
N LEU A 413 33.11 13.96 17.04
CA LEU A 413 31.76 14.49 17.29
C LEU A 413 30.63 13.92 16.39
N SER A 414 29.34 14.01 16.75
CA SER A 414 28.69 14.52 17.97
C SER A 414 27.36 13.80 18.23
N THR A 415 26.88 13.85 19.48
CA THR A 415 25.52 13.48 19.85
C THR A 415 24.48 14.50 19.35
N SER A 416 23.36 14.02 18.81
CA SER A 416 22.10 14.78 18.71
C SER A 416 20.93 13.84 19.02
N ALA A 417 19.91 14.34 19.72
CA ALA A 417 18.67 13.60 19.96
C ALA A 417 17.71 13.66 18.75
N LEU A 418 16.58 12.96 18.84
CA LEU A 418 15.46 13.09 17.91
C LEU A 418 15.01 14.56 17.80
N THR A 419 15.21 15.16 16.63
CA THR A 419 14.55 16.39 16.21
C THR A 419 13.81 16.16 14.90
N PRO A 420 12.60 16.71 14.71
CA PRO A 420 11.96 16.70 13.41
C PRO A 420 12.73 17.67 12.49
N ALA A 421 13.37 17.14 11.45
CA ALA A 421 13.99 17.95 10.39
C ALA A 421 12.89 18.58 9.52
N VAL A 422 12.33 19.71 9.97
CA VAL A 422 11.30 20.48 9.25
C VAL A 422 11.94 21.24 8.08
N ASN A 423 12.31 20.51 7.03
CA ASN A 423 12.74 21.09 5.76
C ASN A 423 11.52 21.40 4.89
N THR A 424 10.89 22.54 5.18
CA THR A 424 10.02 23.27 4.23
C THR A 424 10.97 24.23 3.50
N ILE A 425 10.96 24.38 2.17
CA ILE A 425 9.92 25.02 1.34
C ILE A 425 9.92 24.40 -0.07
N CYS A 426 8.82 24.59 -0.80
CA CYS A 426 8.61 24.16 -2.19
C CYS A 426 9.64 24.70 -3.20
N PHE A 427 9.70 24.08 -4.39
CA PHE A 427 10.67 24.37 -5.46
C PHE A 427 10.77 25.85 -5.86
N THR A 428 11.96 26.44 -5.69
CA THR A 428 12.49 27.48 -6.57
C THR A 428 13.97 27.19 -6.87
N ASN A 429 14.28 26.90 -8.14
CA ASN A 429 15.57 26.81 -8.83
C ASN A 429 16.88 26.65 -8.03
N ASN A 430 17.62 25.59 -8.38
CA ASN A 430 19.04 25.32 -8.11
C ASN A 430 19.46 25.14 -6.64
N ILE A 431 20.10 24.00 -6.35
CA ILE A 431 21.28 23.89 -5.47
C ILE A 431 21.96 22.53 -5.74
N GLU A 432 23.26 22.47 -5.48
CA GLU A 432 24.13 21.31 -5.77
C GLU A 432 23.99 20.17 -4.74
N SER A 433 24.65 19.05 -5.02
CA SER A 433 24.50 17.79 -4.28
C SER A 433 25.26 17.74 -2.95
N LEU A 434 24.65 17.09 -1.95
CA LEU A 434 25.34 16.39 -0.86
C LEU A 434 24.55 15.11 -0.52
N SER A 435 25.26 14.04 -0.11
CA SER A 435 24.73 12.65 -0.06
C SER A 435 24.92 11.99 1.32
N GLY A 436 24.07 11.01 1.71
CA GLY A 436 24.05 10.55 3.11
C GLY A 436 23.24 9.31 3.55
N ARG A 437 23.35 8.17 2.87
CA ARG A 437 23.15 6.77 3.39
C ARG A 437 21.75 6.28 3.88
N SER A 438 21.63 4.95 3.98
CA SER A 438 20.44 4.15 4.41
C SER A 438 20.80 3.08 5.47
N PRO A 439 19.85 2.61 6.32
CA PRO A 439 19.97 1.40 7.17
C PRO A 439 19.22 0.09 6.70
N ILE A 440 19.42 -1.06 7.40
CA ILE A 440 19.05 -2.50 7.10
C ILE A 440 19.07 -3.36 8.42
N ASN A 441 18.52 -4.61 8.59
CA ASN A 441 18.00 -5.34 9.84
C ASN A 441 18.83 -6.16 10.91
N LEU A 442 18.23 -6.44 12.12
CA LEU A 442 18.70 -7.32 13.25
C LEU A 442 17.62 -8.23 13.94
N PHE A 443 17.94 -9.52 14.17
CA PHE A 443 17.30 -10.51 15.09
C PHE A 443 18.33 -11.64 15.43
N PRO A 444 18.11 -12.67 16.32
CA PRO A 444 17.00 -13.03 17.22
C PRO A 444 17.39 -13.22 18.74
N ASN A 445 16.64 -14.02 19.54
CA ASN A 445 16.62 -14.16 21.04
C ASN A 445 16.20 -15.62 21.47
N PRO A 446 16.03 -16.03 22.76
CA PRO A 446 16.63 -15.67 24.09
C PRO A 446 17.01 -16.90 25.00
N VAL A 447 17.61 -16.73 26.20
CA VAL A 447 17.64 -17.73 27.33
C VAL A 447 17.73 -17.07 28.74
N SER A 448 17.95 -17.84 29.83
CA SER A 448 17.50 -17.62 31.23
C SER A 448 18.46 -16.96 32.27
N LEU A 449 17.88 -16.63 33.45
CA LEU A 449 18.47 -15.98 34.65
C LEU A 449 19.84 -16.49 35.16
N LYS A 450 20.13 -17.77 34.96
CA LYS A 450 21.48 -18.34 35.06
C LYS A 450 21.74 -19.11 33.78
N THR A 451 23.00 -19.12 33.37
CA THR A 451 23.44 -19.79 32.15
C THR A 451 24.89 -20.25 32.30
N CYS A 452 25.17 -21.45 31.82
CA CYS A 452 26.49 -22.05 31.83
C CYS A 452 27.04 -22.07 30.41
N TYR A 453 28.31 -21.72 30.25
CA TYR A 453 29.01 -21.78 28.98
C TYR A 453 30.24 -22.67 29.07
N ASP A 454 30.36 -23.58 28.11
CA ASP A 454 31.62 -24.26 27.81
C ASP A 454 32.58 -23.25 27.19
N ILE A 455 33.67 -22.93 27.88
CA ILE A 455 34.67 -21.97 27.41
C ILE A 455 36.06 -22.62 27.40
N ILE A 456 36.79 -22.39 26.31
CA ILE A 456 38.11 -22.99 26.10
C ILE A 456 39.10 -22.44 27.15
N HIS A 457 39.69 -23.36 27.92
CA HIS A 457 40.70 -23.08 28.95
C HIS A 457 41.71 -22.01 28.54
N GLY A 458 41.97 -21.06 29.43
CA GLY A 458 43.01 -20.06 29.28
C GLY A 458 42.64 -18.84 28.45
N THR A 459 41.41 -18.76 27.90
CA THR A 459 40.91 -17.52 27.27
C THR A 459 40.35 -16.53 28.29
N ALA A 460 40.37 -15.24 27.95
CA ALA A 460 39.66 -14.19 28.68
C ALA A 460 38.19 -14.10 28.26
N CYS A 461 37.32 -13.63 29.16
CA CYS A 461 35.88 -13.52 28.92
C CYS A 461 35.29 -12.27 29.59
N GLN A 462 34.34 -11.59 28.92
CA GLN A 462 33.70 -10.40 29.46
C GLN A 462 32.23 -10.28 29.05
N VAL A 463 31.40 -9.69 29.91
CA VAL A 463 30.03 -9.31 29.57
C VAL A 463 29.98 -7.79 29.41
N VAL A 464 29.49 -7.34 28.26
CA VAL A 464 29.17 -5.93 28.00
C VAL A 464 27.67 -5.78 27.81
N SER A 465 27.10 -4.68 28.28
CA SER A 465 25.71 -4.31 27.95
C SER A 465 25.61 -3.72 26.54
N ALA A 466 24.40 -3.63 25.99
CA ALA A 466 24.16 -3.08 24.64
C ALA A 466 24.53 -1.59 24.46
N ASN A 467 24.86 -0.85 25.53
CA ASN A 467 25.44 0.50 25.43
C ASN A 467 26.99 0.52 25.45
N GLY A 468 27.63 -0.65 25.43
CA GLY A 468 29.09 -0.82 25.48
C GLY A 468 29.69 -0.87 26.89
N SER A 469 28.92 -0.58 27.95
CA SER A 469 29.43 -0.64 29.33
C SER A 469 29.77 -2.08 29.71
N ARG A 470 31.02 -2.32 30.11
CA ARG A 470 31.51 -3.62 30.60
C ARG A 470 31.03 -3.87 32.03
N VAL A 471 30.20 -4.89 32.20
CA VAL A 471 29.57 -5.25 33.48
C VAL A 471 30.22 -6.47 34.15
N TYR A 472 30.93 -7.30 33.40
CA TYR A 472 31.76 -8.40 33.92
C TYR A 472 33.03 -8.56 33.09
N PHE A 473 34.12 -9.01 33.71
CA PHE A 473 35.39 -9.34 33.04
C PHE A 473 36.20 -10.32 33.89
N GLU A 474 36.47 -11.50 33.36
CA GLU A 474 37.44 -12.44 33.90
C GLU A 474 38.65 -12.52 32.95
N LYS A 475 39.85 -12.33 33.52
CA LYS A 475 41.07 -12.10 32.75
C LYS A 475 41.69 -13.39 32.22
N LYS A 476 41.41 -14.54 32.84
CA LYS A 476 41.84 -15.86 32.36
C LYS A 476 41.01 -16.97 33.00
N ILE A 477 40.20 -17.64 32.20
CA ILE A 477 39.40 -18.78 32.66
C ILE A 477 40.31 -19.99 32.93
N LEU A 478 40.21 -20.53 34.15
CA LEU A 478 41.04 -21.63 34.65
C LEU A 478 40.34 -23.01 34.65
N ASP A 479 39.05 -23.06 34.31
CA ASP A 479 38.23 -24.28 34.26
C ASP A 479 37.29 -24.24 33.04
N SER A 480 36.91 -25.39 32.50
CA SER A 480 36.21 -25.49 31.20
C SER A 480 34.74 -25.07 31.21
N HIS A 481 34.12 -24.98 32.39
CA HIS A 481 32.74 -24.53 32.57
C HIS A 481 32.73 -23.20 33.33
N VAL A 482 32.03 -22.20 32.78
CA VAL A 482 31.77 -20.93 33.48
C VAL A 482 30.27 -20.75 33.68
N GLU A 483 29.84 -20.79 34.95
CA GLU A 483 28.50 -20.39 35.37
C GLU A 483 28.48 -18.87 35.57
N LEU A 484 27.65 -18.16 34.80
CA LEU A 484 27.47 -16.72 34.95
C LEU A 484 26.23 -16.43 35.79
N ASP A 485 26.44 -15.89 36.99
CA ASP A 485 25.36 -15.35 37.80
C ASP A 485 24.95 -13.97 37.26
N LEU A 486 23.82 -13.93 36.54
CA LEU A 486 23.24 -12.71 35.99
C LEU A 486 22.32 -11.99 37.00
N SER A 487 22.16 -12.50 38.23
CA SER A 487 21.17 -12.00 39.20
C SER A 487 21.31 -10.50 39.50
N SER A 488 22.54 -9.98 39.52
CA SER A 488 22.89 -8.58 39.83
C SER A 488 22.70 -7.59 38.67
N LEU A 489 22.52 -8.06 37.43
CA LEU A 489 22.29 -7.20 36.26
C LEU A 489 20.85 -6.66 36.25
N THR A 490 20.62 -5.52 35.59
CA THR A 490 19.27 -5.00 35.33
C THR A 490 18.65 -5.69 34.10
N ALA A 491 17.36 -5.41 33.85
CA ALA A 491 16.76 -5.61 32.53
C ALA A 491 17.67 -5.04 31.42
N GLY A 492 17.95 -5.81 30.37
CA GLY A 492 18.82 -5.38 29.29
C GLY A 492 19.32 -6.48 28.35
N ILE A 493 19.82 -6.04 27.21
CA ILE A 493 20.58 -6.87 26.27
C ILE A 493 22.07 -6.79 26.64
N TYR A 494 22.71 -7.95 26.69
CA TYR A 494 24.11 -8.13 27.05
C TYR A 494 24.82 -9.05 26.02
N PHE A 495 26.14 -8.95 25.94
CA PHE A 495 26.96 -9.74 25.04
C PHE A 495 28.12 -10.35 25.80
N LEU A 496 28.22 -11.67 25.74
CA LEU A 496 29.40 -12.42 26.17
C LEU A 496 30.43 -12.37 25.06
N LEU A 497 31.64 -11.90 25.39
CA LEU A 497 32.76 -11.80 24.48
C LEU A 497 33.91 -12.65 25.03
N THR A 498 34.40 -13.59 24.21
CA THR A 498 35.61 -14.36 24.47
C THR A 498 36.66 -14.03 23.39
N GLU A 499 37.92 -14.36 23.64
CA GLU A 499 39.02 -14.13 22.68
C GLU A 499 38.88 -14.89 21.34
N ARG A 500 37.86 -15.75 21.17
CA ARG A 500 37.62 -16.52 19.94
C ARG A 500 36.18 -16.48 19.41
N GLY A 501 35.28 -15.72 20.04
CA GLY A 501 33.87 -15.63 19.61
C GLY A 501 32.96 -14.94 20.61
N PHE A 502 31.72 -14.66 20.18
CA PHE A 502 30.70 -14.00 21.00
C PHE A 502 29.45 -14.86 21.19
N SER A 503 28.69 -14.60 22.26
CA SER A 503 27.38 -15.19 22.51
C SER A 503 26.44 -14.14 23.10
N LYS A 504 25.17 -14.17 22.71
CA LYS A 504 24.17 -13.19 23.15
C LYS A 504 23.56 -13.62 24.48
N ILE A 505 23.42 -12.67 25.41
CA ILE A 505 22.71 -12.84 26.68
C ILE A 505 21.60 -11.78 26.75
N VAL A 506 20.38 -12.14 27.11
CA VAL A 506 19.33 -11.15 27.38
C VAL A 506 18.74 -11.45 28.75
N LYS A 507 18.60 -10.42 29.57
CA LYS A 507 18.01 -10.51 30.90
C LYS A 507 16.82 -9.56 30.98
N GLU A 508 15.76 -10.01 31.63
CA GLU A 508 14.64 -9.20 32.10
C GLU A 508 14.91 -8.61 33.50
#